data_AF-A0A9D7EYG5-F1
#
_entry.id   AF-A0A9D7EYG5-F1
#
_cell.length_a   1.000
_cell.length_b   1.000
_cell.length_c   1.000
_cell.angle_alpha   90.00
_cell.angle_beta   90.00
_cell.angle_gamma   90.00
#
_symmetry.space_group_name_H-M   'P 1'
#
loop_
_entity.id
_entity.type
_entity.pdbx_description
1 polymer ?
#
loop_
_entity_poly.entity_id
_entity_poly.type
_entity_poly.pdbx_seq_one_letter_code
_entity_poly.pdbx_strand_id
1 'polypeptide(L)'
;MKQYFGIIEIGDIQNIPADGPEGGKQAEVKFVHYPDCQQLIIWLAEYGRNYGSVRFTDRKTSRIFKEHSVADILNGSIQLLFDTLDLPPGEYSIEIDHPKGWKHLIEITKFKKGYQTPKPPPPEVDEALLDRPPIVYRDGFGNILPNEDLIMRDNFLKELADKFLARIEYEGNFRSGTVIYIDGETRISFTHEMGGGNCMLYIDIPDEKAWEAQTGTPLRHRKDIVEFVAETVRREQASNCRFEIGHNSITYYYT
;
A
#
# COMPACT_ATOMS: atom_id res chain seq x y z
N MET A 1 -1.75 -6.87 -31.71
CA MET A 1 -2.23 -5.51 -31.38
C MET A 1 -1.07 -4.75 -30.74
N LYS A 2 -0.83 -3.48 -31.10
CA LYS A 2 0.28 -2.71 -30.51
C LYS A 2 -0.15 -2.21 -29.13
N GLN A 3 0.66 -2.49 -28.10
CA GLN A 3 0.39 -2.08 -26.73
C GLN A 3 1.22 -0.85 -26.35
N TYR A 4 0.64 0.04 -25.57
CA TYR A 4 1.19 1.33 -25.16
C TYR A 4 1.13 1.43 -23.64
N PHE A 5 2.26 1.17 -23.00
CA PHE A 5 2.43 1.38 -21.56
C PHE A 5 2.71 2.84 -21.26
N GLY A 6 2.21 3.30 -20.12
CA GLY A 6 2.28 4.69 -19.69
C GLY A 6 1.39 4.99 -18.49
N ILE A 7 1.45 6.23 -18.02
CA ILE A 7 0.53 6.75 -17.00
C ILE A 7 -0.53 7.60 -17.69
N ILE A 8 -1.73 7.64 -17.09
CA ILE A 8 -2.81 8.53 -17.51
C ILE A 8 -3.00 9.56 -16.40
N GLU A 9 -2.97 10.82 -16.78
CA GLU A 9 -3.41 11.93 -15.95
C GLU A 9 -4.85 12.27 -16.33
N ILE A 10 -5.70 12.38 -15.32
CA ILE A 10 -7.09 12.82 -15.48
C ILE A 10 -7.06 14.34 -15.33
N GLY A 11 -7.47 15.02 -16.41
CA GLY A 11 -7.59 16.47 -16.44
C GLY A 11 -8.96 16.90 -15.91
N ASP A 12 -9.59 17.81 -16.63
CA ASP A 12 -10.88 18.35 -16.23
C ASP A 12 -12.04 17.36 -16.45
N ILE A 13 -13.03 17.41 -15.58
CA ILE A 13 -14.23 16.58 -15.62
C ILE A 13 -15.42 17.53 -15.58
N GLN A 14 -16.17 17.61 -16.67
CA GLN A 14 -17.30 18.52 -16.78
C GLN A 14 -18.59 17.75 -17.04
N ASN A 15 -19.68 18.25 -16.47
CA ASN A 15 -21.02 17.87 -16.86
C ASN A 15 -21.59 18.98 -17.71
N ILE A 16 -21.87 18.68 -18.97
CA ILE A 16 -22.47 19.61 -19.91
C ILE A 16 -23.99 19.35 -19.87
N PRO A 17 -24.79 20.26 -19.28
CA PRO A 17 -26.23 20.07 -19.19
C PRO A 17 -26.90 20.15 -20.56
N ALA A 18 -28.06 19.51 -20.71
CA ALA A 18 -29.00 19.83 -21.79
C ALA A 18 -29.65 21.18 -21.45
N ASP A 19 -30.02 22.01 -22.43
CA ASP A 19 -30.66 23.32 -22.25
C ASP A 19 -31.59 23.39 -21.00
N GLY A 20 -31.04 23.82 -19.86
CA GLY A 20 -31.66 23.70 -18.54
C GLY A 20 -30.64 23.43 -17.40
N PRO A 21 -30.99 23.68 -16.11
CA PRO A 21 -30.05 23.59 -14.99
C PRO A 21 -29.79 22.16 -14.47
N GLU A 22 -30.34 21.13 -15.10
CA GLU A 22 -30.17 19.74 -14.67
C GLU A 22 -28.88 19.12 -15.26
N GLY A 23 -27.73 19.52 -14.72
CA GLY A 23 -26.53 18.71 -14.77
C GLY A 23 -26.61 17.64 -13.68
N GLY A 24 -26.50 16.35 -14.03
CA GLY A 24 -26.37 15.29 -13.03
C GLY A 24 -25.17 15.50 -12.09
N LYS A 25 -25.01 14.67 -11.06
CA LYS A 25 -23.77 14.71 -10.24
C LYS A 25 -22.54 14.48 -11.13
N GLN A 26 -21.41 15.10 -10.80
CA GLN A 26 -20.16 14.92 -11.52
C GLN A 26 -19.74 13.45 -11.48
N ALA A 27 -19.33 12.90 -12.63
CA ALA A 27 -18.80 11.55 -12.67
C ALA A 27 -17.46 11.49 -11.91
N GLU A 28 -17.23 10.41 -11.17
CA GLU A 28 -15.94 10.17 -10.54
C GLU A 28 -15.08 9.33 -11.48
N VAL A 29 -13.82 9.71 -11.67
CA VAL A 29 -12.90 9.01 -12.58
C VAL A 29 -11.65 8.63 -11.82
N LYS A 30 -11.20 7.38 -11.98
CA LYS A 30 -9.97 6.87 -11.40
C LYS A 30 -9.19 6.07 -12.42
N PHE A 31 -7.88 6.28 -12.43
CA PHE A 31 -6.96 5.46 -13.20
C PHE A 31 -6.20 4.52 -12.25
N VAL A 32 -6.12 3.24 -12.63
CA VAL A 32 -5.38 2.22 -11.88
C VAL A 32 -4.34 1.61 -12.80
N HIS A 33 -3.09 1.59 -12.32
CA HIS A 33 -1.95 1.06 -13.05
C HIS A 33 -1.35 -0.12 -12.31
N TYR A 34 -1.38 -1.29 -12.92
CA TYR A 34 -0.67 -2.49 -12.50
C TYR A 34 0.46 -2.81 -13.50
N PRO A 35 1.48 -3.58 -13.11
CA PRO A 35 2.60 -3.94 -13.99
C PRO A 35 2.17 -4.59 -15.32
N ASP A 36 1.04 -5.27 -15.33
CA ASP A 36 0.48 -6.05 -16.44
C ASP A 36 -0.85 -5.52 -16.98
N CYS A 37 -1.45 -4.48 -16.36
CA CYS A 37 -2.78 -3.99 -16.74
C CYS A 37 -2.94 -2.48 -16.51
N GLN A 38 -3.63 -1.79 -17.43
CA GLN A 38 -3.90 -0.35 -17.35
C GLN A 38 -5.40 -0.07 -17.45
N GLN A 39 -6.04 0.17 -16.32
CA GLN A 39 -7.49 0.31 -16.25
C GLN A 39 -7.89 1.76 -15.97
N LEU A 40 -8.78 2.28 -16.81
CA LEU A 40 -9.51 3.50 -16.53
C LEU A 40 -10.91 3.13 -16.05
N ILE A 41 -11.26 3.63 -14.87
CA ILE A 41 -12.53 3.38 -14.21
C ILE A 41 -13.31 4.69 -14.13
N ILE A 42 -14.56 4.67 -14.57
CA ILE A 42 -15.47 5.81 -14.51
C ILE A 42 -16.72 5.38 -13.73
N TRP A 43 -17.06 6.09 -12.65
CA TRP A 43 -18.33 5.94 -11.96
C TRP A 43 -19.31 6.99 -12.46
N LEU A 44 -20.44 6.48 -12.95
CA LEU A 44 -21.57 7.25 -13.42
C LEU A 44 -22.41 7.73 -12.23
N ALA A 45 -23.04 8.90 -12.41
CA ALA A 45 -23.91 9.50 -11.41
C ALA A 45 -25.27 8.81 -11.30
N GLU A 46 -25.75 8.23 -12.40
CA GLU A 46 -26.98 7.45 -12.48
C GLU A 46 -26.68 5.99 -12.90
N TYR A 47 -27.72 5.16 -12.89
CA TYR A 47 -27.66 3.79 -13.38
C TYR A 47 -27.17 3.75 -14.83
N GLY A 48 -26.15 2.95 -15.13
CA GLY A 48 -25.44 2.97 -16.41
C GLY A 48 -26.31 2.64 -17.63
N ARG A 49 -27.40 1.88 -17.45
CA ARG A 49 -28.36 1.62 -18.54
C ARG A 49 -29.20 2.85 -18.92
N ASN A 50 -29.15 3.91 -18.12
CA ASN A 50 -29.77 5.18 -18.46
C ASN A 50 -28.92 5.98 -19.43
N TYR A 51 -27.66 5.59 -19.71
CA TYR A 51 -26.77 6.31 -20.60
C TYR A 51 -26.78 5.73 -22.01
N GLY A 52 -26.35 6.53 -22.98
CA GLY A 52 -26.27 6.17 -24.39
C GLY A 52 -24.92 5.53 -24.74
N SER A 53 -24.05 6.30 -25.38
CA SER A 53 -22.73 5.86 -25.81
C SER A 53 -21.61 6.57 -25.06
N VAL A 54 -20.44 5.95 -25.10
CA VAL A 54 -19.16 6.56 -24.73
C VAL A 54 -18.28 6.70 -25.96
N ARG A 55 -17.66 7.86 -26.12
CA ARG A 55 -16.79 8.17 -27.27
C ARG A 55 -15.44 8.70 -26.79
N PHE A 56 -14.36 8.08 -27.26
CA PHE A 56 -12.98 8.53 -27.06
C PHE A 56 -12.55 9.30 -28.30
N THR A 57 -12.24 10.57 -28.15
CA THR A 57 -11.80 11.45 -29.23
C THR A 57 -10.39 11.93 -28.98
N ASP A 58 -9.50 11.77 -29.96
CA ASP A 58 -8.17 12.38 -29.92
C ASP A 58 -8.32 13.90 -30.10
N ARG A 59 -7.87 14.68 -29.12
CA ARG A 59 -8.07 16.13 -29.10
C ARG A 59 -7.27 16.87 -30.17
N LYS A 60 -6.14 16.30 -30.62
CA LYS A 60 -5.28 16.93 -31.64
C LYS A 60 -5.83 16.73 -33.04
N THR A 61 -6.38 15.56 -33.30
CA THR A 61 -6.87 15.18 -34.63
C THR A 61 -8.38 15.27 -34.76
N SER A 62 -9.12 15.47 -33.66
CA SER A 62 -10.58 15.40 -33.56
C SER A 62 -11.16 14.08 -34.10
N ARG A 63 -10.34 13.02 -34.14
CA ARG A 63 -10.75 11.71 -34.65
C ARG A 63 -11.27 10.87 -33.50
N ILE A 64 -12.44 10.25 -33.71
CA ILE A 64 -12.96 9.24 -32.80
C ILE A 64 -12.04 8.02 -32.86
N PHE A 65 -11.42 7.72 -31.73
CA PHE A 65 -10.56 6.57 -31.54
C PHE A 65 -11.37 5.31 -31.25
N LYS A 66 -12.37 5.43 -30.35
CA LYS A 66 -13.27 4.34 -29.96
C LYS A 66 -14.66 4.89 -29.64
N GLU A 67 -15.66 4.09 -29.92
CA GLU A 67 -17.04 4.33 -29.52
C GLU A 67 -17.68 3.01 -29.08
N HIS A 68 -18.36 3.03 -27.94
CA HIS A 68 -19.06 1.87 -27.38
C HIS A 68 -20.42 2.30 -26.85
N SER A 69 -21.40 1.41 -26.88
CA SER A 69 -22.59 1.56 -26.05
C SER A 69 -22.20 1.44 -24.59
N VAL A 70 -22.72 2.30 -23.72
CA VAL A 70 -22.46 2.21 -22.27
C VAL A 70 -22.88 0.84 -21.72
N ALA A 71 -23.95 0.26 -22.27
CA ALA A 71 -24.45 -1.05 -21.84
C ALA A 71 -23.44 -2.19 -22.06
N ASP A 72 -22.57 -2.09 -23.06
CA ASP A 72 -21.63 -3.17 -23.43
C ASP A 72 -20.39 -3.24 -22.52
N ILE A 73 -20.08 -2.13 -21.86
CA ILE A 73 -18.87 -1.93 -21.05
C ILE A 73 -19.20 -1.68 -19.58
N LEU A 74 -20.49 -1.76 -19.24
CA LEU A 74 -20.98 -1.57 -17.89
C LEU A 74 -20.53 -2.73 -17.00
N ASN A 75 -19.76 -2.42 -15.96
CA ASN A 75 -19.44 -3.32 -14.88
C ASN A 75 -20.37 -3.02 -13.69
N GLY A 76 -21.24 -3.97 -13.33
CA GLY A 76 -22.24 -3.76 -12.30
C GLY A 76 -23.34 -2.78 -12.71
N SER A 77 -23.59 -1.76 -11.88
CA SER A 77 -24.73 -0.84 -12.05
C SER A 77 -24.35 0.56 -12.51
N ILE A 78 -23.17 1.06 -12.14
CA ILE A 78 -22.77 2.46 -12.35
C ILE A 78 -21.31 2.61 -12.82
N GLN A 79 -20.57 1.52 -12.99
CA GLN A 79 -19.12 1.60 -13.24
C GLN A 79 -18.80 1.20 -14.67
N LEU A 80 -17.97 1.99 -15.34
CA LEU A 80 -17.38 1.66 -16.64
C LEU A 80 -15.91 1.32 -16.45
N LEU A 81 -15.45 0.28 -17.14
CA LEU A 81 -14.08 -0.20 -17.03
C LEU A 81 -13.46 -0.32 -18.43
N PHE A 82 -12.37 0.39 -18.65
CA PHE A 82 -11.65 0.40 -19.92
C PHE A 82 -10.23 -0.10 -19.74
N ASP A 83 -9.83 -1.04 -20.59
CA ASP A 83 -8.41 -1.30 -20.84
C ASP A 83 -7.88 -0.20 -21.76
N THR A 84 -6.81 0.45 -21.30
CA THR A 84 -6.17 1.55 -22.02
C THR A 84 -4.90 1.10 -22.74
N LEU A 85 -4.52 -0.18 -22.71
CA LEU A 85 -3.29 -0.67 -23.32
C LEU A 85 -3.18 -0.41 -24.83
N ASP A 86 -4.29 -0.33 -25.55
CA ASP A 86 -4.28 -0.02 -26.98
C ASP A 86 -4.36 1.48 -27.30
N LEU A 87 -4.56 2.33 -26.29
CA LEU A 87 -4.57 3.79 -26.43
C LEU A 87 -3.13 4.31 -26.53
N PRO A 88 -2.73 4.96 -27.63
CA PRO A 88 -1.40 5.54 -27.75
C PRO A 88 -1.19 6.73 -26.78
N PRO A 89 0.06 7.14 -26.53
CA PRO A 89 0.34 8.39 -25.82
C PRO A 89 -0.22 9.59 -26.60
N GLY A 90 -0.99 10.43 -25.93
CA GLY A 90 -1.75 11.50 -26.56
C GLY A 90 -2.73 12.17 -25.58
N GLU A 91 -3.46 13.16 -26.10
CA GLU A 91 -4.49 13.90 -25.38
C GLU A 91 -5.85 13.47 -25.91
N TYR A 92 -6.74 13.03 -25.02
CA TYR A 92 -8.05 12.49 -25.39
C TYR A 92 -9.16 13.17 -24.58
N SER A 93 -10.34 13.24 -25.17
CA SER A 93 -11.58 13.51 -24.48
C SER A 93 -12.47 12.28 -24.51
N ILE A 94 -13.12 12.00 -23.38
CA ILE A 94 -14.12 10.96 -23.24
C ILE A 94 -15.46 11.66 -23.07
N GLU A 95 -16.36 11.45 -24.01
CA GLU A 95 -17.74 11.91 -23.93
C GLU A 95 -18.65 10.74 -23.56
N ILE A 96 -19.50 10.91 -22.56
CA ILE A 96 -20.54 9.94 -22.18
C ILE A 96 -21.89 10.63 -22.30
N ASP A 97 -22.68 10.21 -23.28
CA ASP A 97 -23.94 10.83 -23.62
C ASP A 97 -25.07 10.29 -22.72
N HIS A 98 -25.94 11.18 -22.23
CA HIS A 98 -27.15 10.82 -21.52
C HIS A 98 -28.39 11.13 -22.39
N PRO A 99 -29.39 10.22 -22.51
CA PRO A 99 -30.60 10.42 -23.31
C PRO A 99 -31.45 11.63 -22.90
N LYS A 100 -31.28 12.13 -21.66
CA LYS A 100 -31.89 13.41 -21.20
C LYS A 100 -31.21 14.65 -21.81
N GLY A 101 -30.22 14.48 -22.69
CA GLY A 101 -29.57 15.54 -23.47
C GLY A 101 -28.32 16.16 -22.84
N TRP A 102 -27.97 15.76 -21.62
CA TRP A 102 -26.73 16.17 -20.96
C TRP A 102 -25.62 15.15 -21.22
N LYS A 103 -24.35 15.54 -21.06
CA LYS A 103 -23.20 14.65 -21.25
C LYS A 103 -22.10 14.87 -20.23
N HIS A 104 -21.35 13.81 -19.93
CA HIS A 104 -20.07 13.93 -19.21
C HIS A 104 -18.94 14.13 -20.22
N LEU A 105 -18.07 15.10 -19.97
CA LEU A 105 -16.83 15.33 -20.71
C LEU A 105 -15.65 15.15 -19.75
N ILE A 106 -14.78 14.20 -20.04
CA ILE A 106 -13.60 13.90 -19.22
C ILE A 106 -12.36 14.07 -20.10
N GLU A 107 -11.45 14.95 -19.69
CA GLU A 107 -10.17 15.12 -20.38
C GLU A 107 -9.13 14.17 -19.77
N ILE A 108 -8.37 13.47 -20.62
CA ILE A 108 -7.27 12.62 -20.18
C ILE A 108 -6.02 12.85 -21.02
N THR A 109 -4.86 12.75 -20.38
CA THR A 109 -3.56 12.79 -21.05
C THR A 109 -2.82 11.50 -20.78
N LYS A 110 -2.51 10.76 -21.84
CA LYS A 110 -1.71 9.54 -21.76
C LYS A 110 -0.25 9.83 -22.08
N PHE A 111 0.62 9.60 -21.11
CA PHE A 111 2.06 9.79 -21.26
C PHE A 111 2.76 8.52 -21.73
N LYS A 112 3.98 8.68 -22.26
CA LYS A 112 4.85 7.56 -22.61
C LYS A 112 5.35 6.86 -21.34
N LYS A 113 5.65 5.56 -21.45
CA LYS A 113 6.31 4.77 -20.39
C LYS A 113 7.57 5.50 -19.90
N GLY A 114 7.71 5.64 -18.58
CA GLY A 114 8.85 6.30 -17.93
C GLY A 114 8.69 7.79 -17.66
N TYR A 115 7.57 8.40 -18.06
CA TYR A 115 7.24 9.76 -17.62
C TYR A 115 6.96 9.78 -16.12
N GLN A 116 7.64 10.66 -15.39
CA GLN A 116 7.36 10.93 -13.98
C GLN A 116 6.43 12.13 -13.90
N THR A 117 5.26 11.98 -13.27
CA THR A 117 4.46 13.16 -12.92
C THR A 117 5.26 14.03 -11.97
N PRO A 118 5.18 15.37 -12.08
CA PRO A 118 5.62 16.23 -11.01
C PRO A 118 4.87 15.79 -9.74
N LYS A 119 5.60 15.48 -8.66
CA LYS A 119 4.95 15.19 -7.38
C LYS A 119 4.06 16.39 -7.05
N PRO A 120 2.78 16.19 -6.68
CA PRO A 120 1.97 17.29 -6.21
C PRO A 120 2.76 17.98 -5.08
N PRO A 121 2.79 19.33 -5.04
CA PRO A 121 3.38 20.02 -3.91
C PRO A 121 2.77 19.44 -2.64
N PRO A 122 3.56 19.16 -1.59
CA PRO A 122 3.03 18.76 -0.31
C PRO A 122 1.89 19.72 0.06
N PRO A 123 0.76 19.23 0.60
CA PRO A 123 -0.27 20.13 1.11
C PRO A 123 0.42 21.16 2.00
N GLU A 124 0.14 22.45 1.78
CA GLU A 124 0.62 23.50 2.65
C GLU A 124 0.16 23.16 4.06
N VAL A 125 1.11 22.76 4.90
CA VAL A 125 0.84 22.54 6.31
C VAL A 125 0.60 23.93 6.86
N ASP A 126 -0.62 24.23 7.26
CA ASP A 126 -0.91 25.46 8.00
C ASP A 126 -0.03 25.42 9.25
N GLU A 127 1.06 26.18 9.27
CA GLU A 127 2.03 26.19 10.38
C GLU A 127 1.30 26.54 11.70
N ALA A 128 0.19 27.27 11.61
CA ALA A 128 -0.68 27.57 12.73
C ALA A 128 -1.50 26.37 13.28
N LEU A 129 -1.50 25.21 12.61
CA LEU A 129 -2.01 23.94 13.16
C LEU A 129 -0.95 23.19 13.98
N LEU A 130 0.34 23.40 13.71
CA LEU A 130 1.44 22.76 14.44
C LEU A 130 1.61 23.33 15.85
N ASP A 131 1.29 24.62 16.04
CA ASP A 131 1.40 25.33 17.31
C ASP A 131 0.11 25.30 18.17
N ARG A 132 -0.95 24.60 17.73
CA ARG A 132 -2.17 24.54 18.54
C ARG A 132 -1.94 23.63 19.74
N PRO A 133 -2.21 24.08 20.97
CA PRO A 133 -2.25 23.16 22.09
C PRO A 133 -3.28 22.06 21.79
N PRO A 134 -3.04 20.82 22.25
CA PRO A 134 -3.95 19.71 22.02
C PRO A 134 -5.38 20.10 22.41
N ILE A 135 -6.37 19.68 21.62
CA ILE A 135 -7.78 19.94 21.93
C ILE A 135 -8.06 19.30 23.31
N VAL A 136 -8.44 20.13 24.28
CA VAL A 136 -8.77 19.70 25.65
C VAL A 136 -10.26 19.45 25.72
N TYR A 137 -10.64 18.18 25.72
CA TYR A 137 -12.03 17.78 25.87
C TYR A 137 -12.45 17.82 27.34
N ARG A 138 -13.68 18.29 27.61
CA ARG A 138 -14.28 18.34 28.95
C ARG A 138 -15.54 17.49 28.98
N ASP A 139 -15.79 16.84 30.11
CA ASP A 139 -17.03 16.11 30.33
C ASP A 139 -18.24 17.06 30.54
N GLY A 140 -19.45 16.48 30.65
CA GLY A 140 -20.69 17.23 30.92
C GLY A 140 -20.76 17.92 32.29
N PHE A 141 -19.75 17.74 33.15
CA PHE A 141 -19.61 18.36 34.46
C PHE A 141 -18.42 19.33 34.52
N GLY A 142 -17.73 19.57 33.40
CA GLY A 142 -16.63 20.54 33.27
C GLY A 142 -15.23 20.01 33.61
N ASN A 143 -15.10 18.73 33.97
CA ASN A 143 -13.80 18.10 34.24
C ASN A 143 -13.06 17.84 32.93
N ILE A 144 -11.75 18.02 32.92
CA ILE A 144 -10.90 17.70 31.77
C ILE A 144 -10.83 16.17 31.62
N LEU A 145 -11.21 15.67 30.45
CA LEU A 145 -11.04 14.26 30.10
C LEU A 145 -9.53 14.00 29.92
N PRO A 146 -8.97 12.94 30.52
CA PRO A 146 -7.58 12.57 30.29
C PRO A 146 -7.36 12.25 28.81
N ASN A 147 -6.35 12.86 28.18
CA ASN A 147 -5.95 12.55 26.80
C ASN A 147 -5.17 11.22 26.77
N GLU A 148 -5.85 10.10 27.08
CA GLU A 148 -5.29 8.74 26.98
C GLU A 148 -4.77 8.43 25.56
N ASP A 149 -5.32 9.11 24.56
CA ASP A 149 -4.95 8.99 23.15
C ASP A 149 -3.50 9.39 22.86
N LEU A 150 -2.93 10.37 23.57
CA LEU A 150 -1.51 10.76 23.41
C LEU A 150 -0.57 9.67 23.93
N ILE A 151 -0.92 9.05 25.06
CA ILE A 151 -0.14 7.96 25.66
C ILE A 151 -0.23 6.70 24.78
N MET A 152 -1.41 6.38 24.25
CA MET A 152 -1.59 5.26 23.33
C MET A 152 -0.83 5.46 22.02
N ARG A 153 -0.80 6.70 21.49
CA ARG A 153 -0.11 7.01 20.23
C ARG A 153 1.40 6.91 20.36
N ASP A 154 1.98 7.40 21.46
CA ASP A 154 3.41 7.26 21.73
C ASP A 154 3.80 5.78 21.92
N ASN A 155 2.98 5.00 22.65
CA ASN A 155 3.22 3.56 22.81
C ASN A 155 3.11 2.81 21.49
N PHE A 156 2.13 3.13 20.64
CA PHE A 156 1.93 2.50 19.34
C PHE A 156 3.04 2.86 18.34
N LEU A 157 3.51 4.11 18.32
CA LEU A 157 4.63 4.53 17.49
C LEU A 157 5.94 3.86 17.92
N LYS A 158 6.13 3.67 19.24
CA LYS A 158 7.27 2.93 19.78
C LYS A 158 7.21 1.45 19.40
N GLU A 159 6.05 0.80 19.52
CA GLU A 159 5.85 -0.58 19.06
C GLU A 159 6.04 -0.75 17.55
N LEU A 160 5.66 0.23 16.73
CA LEU A 160 5.89 0.21 15.29
C LEU A 160 7.36 0.39 14.93
N ALA A 161 8.08 1.29 15.62
CA ALA A 161 9.51 1.50 15.40
C ALA A 161 10.30 0.21 15.73
N ASP A 162 10.01 -0.41 16.88
CA ASP A 162 10.67 -1.64 17.33
C ASP A 162 10.40 -2.83 16.37
N LYS A 163 9.21 -2.89 15.74
CA LYS A 163 8.85 -3.97 14.81
C LYS A 163 9.39 -3.79 13.38
N PHE A 164 9.64 -2.56 12.93
CA PHE A 164 10.04 -2.29 11.53
C PHE A 164 11.55 -2.06 11.33
N LEU A 165 12.33 -1.82 12.38
CA LEU A 165 13.78 -1.66 12.29
C LEU A 165 14.56 -2.96 12.53
N ALA A 166 13.95 -3.91 13.24
CA ALA A 166 14.56 -5.20 13.52
C ALA A 166 14.83 -5.99 12.24
N ARG A 167 16.08 -6.45 12.05
CA ARG A 167 16.49 -7.32 10.94
C ARG A 167 17.48 -8.39 11.38
N ILE A 168 17.61 -9.42 10.55
CA ILE A 168 18.60 -10.49 10.72
C ILE A 168 19.68 -10.37 9.64
N GLU A 169 20.95 -10.43 10.05
CA GLU A 169 22.10 -10.63 9.17
C GLU A 169 22.73 -12.00 9.46
N TYR A 170 23.38 -12.61 8.46
CA TYR A 170 24.02 -13.91 8.59
C TYR A 170 25.51 -13.79 8.26
N GLU A 171 26.35 -14.39 9.10
CA GLU A 171 27.78 -14.54 8.86
C GLU A 171 28.17 -16.02 8.93
N GLY A 172 29.14 -16.44 8.11
CA GLY A 172 29.64 -17.83 8.10
C GLY A 172 29.19 -18.62 6.87
N ASN A 173 29.02 -19.93 7.04
CA ASN A 173 28.61 -20.85 5.98
C ASN A 173 27.37 -21.64 6.40
N PHE A 174 26.87 -22.50 5.51
CA PHE A 174 25.64 -23.26 5.76
C PHE A 174 25.74 -24.27 6.92
N ARG A 175 26.94 -24.72 7.29
CA ARG A 175 27.14 -25.73 8.34
C ARG A 175 27.32 -25.10 9.71
N SER A 176 27.95 -23.94 9.77
CA SER A 176 28.10 -23.16 11.00
C SER A 176 28.32 -21.68 10.70
N GLY A 177 27.86 -20.85 11.62
CA GLY A 177 28.00 -19.40 11.51
C GLY A 177 27.28 -18.67 12.63
N THR A 178 26.89 -17.44 12.33
CA THR A 178 26.30 -16.51 13.29
C THR A 178 25.06 -15.87 12.69
N VAL A 179 23.96 -15.91 13.44
CA VAL A 179 22.73 -15.17 13.18
C VAL A 179 22.78 -13.89 14.02
N ILE A 180 22.72 -12.73 13.36
CA ILE A 180 22.89 -11.43 14.01
C ILE A 180 21.56 -10.70 14.00
N TYR A 181 20.97 -10.52 15.18
CA TYR A 181 19.82 -9.64 15.37
C TYR A 181 20.28 -8.19 15.49
N ILE A 182 19.64 -7.30 14.73
CA ILE A 182 19.94 -5.87 14.70
C ILE A 182 18.64 -5.11 14.89
N ASP A 183 18.58 -4.28 15.92
CA ASP A 183 17.48 -3.35 16.18
C ASP A 183 18.04 -2.02 16.72
N GLY A 184 18.00 -0.98 15.88
CA GLY A 184 18.68 0.29 16.16
C GLY A 184 20.19 0.11 16.39
N GLU A 185 20.66 0.49 17.58
CA GLU A 185 22.05 0.29 18.02
C GLU A 185 22.29 -1.09 18.66
N THR A 186 21.23 -1.84 18.96
CA THR A 186 21.31 -3.18 19.55
C THR A 186 21.77 -4.18 18.51
N ARG A 187 22.87 -4.88 18.77
CA ARG A 187 23.37 -5.98 17.94
C ARG A 187 23.61 -7.20 18.82
N ILE A 188 22.87 -8.28 18.58
CA ILE A 188 23.00 -9.54 19.33
C ILE A 188 23.38 -10.65 18.35
N SER A 189 24.48 -11.33 18.64
CA SER A 189 25.00 -12.42 17.81
C SER A 189 24.69 -13.77 18.45
N PHE A 190 24.04 -14.66 17.70
CA PHE A 190 23.73 -16.02 18.09
C PHE A 190 24.48 -17.01 17.20
N THR A 191 25.21 -17.95 17.78
CA THR A 191 25.88 -19.01 17.00
C THR A 191 24.85 -19.98 16.48
N HIS A 192 25.04 -20.47 15.25
CA HIS A 192 24.24 -21.55 14.70
C HIS A 192 25.12 -22.67 14.16
N GLU A 193 24.59 -23.87 14.20
CA GLU A 193 25.21 -25.06 13.65
C GLU A 193 24.16 -25.96 13.01
N MET A 194 24.55 -26.66 11.94
CA MET A 194 23.72 -27.65 11.27
C MET A 194 23.49 -28.85 12.21
N GLY A 195 22.23 -29.25 12.32
CA GLY A 195 21.84 -30.41 13.10
C GLY A 195 22.11 -31.73 12.40
N GLY A 196 21.91 -32.83 13.14
CA GLY A 196 21.91 -34.18 12.62
C GLY A 196 20.52 -34.82 12.64
N GLY A 197 20.31 -35.84 11.81
CA GLY A 197 19.06 -36.59 11.76
C GLY A 197 17.88 -35.74 11.27
N ASN A 198 16.84 -35.59 12.08
CA ASN A 198 15.67 -34.78 11.73
C ASN A 198 15.84 -33.28 12.05
N CYS A 199 16.96 -32.88 12.64
CA CYS A 199 17.29 -31.49 12.94
C CYS A 199 18.08 -30.90 11.76
N MET A 200 17.57 -29.81 11.18
CA MET A 200 18.26 -29.09 10.11
C MET A 200 19.36 -28.19 10.67
N LEU A 201 19.02 -27.33 11.64
CA LEU A 201 19.97 -26.47 12.32
C LEU A 201 19.46 -26.14 13.72
N TYR A 202 20.36 -25.72 14.60
CA TYR A 202 20.03 -25.11 15.86
C TYR A 202 20.82 -23.81 16.04
N ILE A 203 20.22 -22.88 16.77
CA ILE A 203 20.79 -21.58 17.12
C ILE A 203 20.94 -21.56 18.64
N ASP A 204 22.14 -21.32 19.14
CA ASP A 204 22.36 -21.16 20.59
C ASP A 204 21.89 -19.78 21.03
N ILE A 205 21.06 -19.75 22.07
CA ILE A 205 20.58 -18.52 22.70
C ILE A 205 20.96 -18.51 24.18
N PRO A 206 21.31 -17.36 24.77
CA PRO A 206 21.56 -17.28 26.20
C PRO A 206 20.31 -17.68 27.00
N ASP A 207 20.52 -18.39 28.10
CA ASP A 207 19.45 -18.66 29.06
C ASP A 207 19.00 -17.36 29.76
N GLU A 208 17.91 -17.43 30.52
CA GLU A 208 17.35 -16.26 31.20
C GLU A 208 18.32 -15.62 32.20
N LYS A 209 19.23 -16.41 32.80
CA LYS A 209 20.18 -15.92 33.80
C LYS A 209 21.36 -15.20 33.16
N ALA A 210 21.78 -15.65 31.97
CA ALA A 210 22.89 -15.09 31.21
C ALA A 210 22.45 -14.03 30.20
N TRP A 211 21.15 -13.87 29.94
CA TRP A 211 20.61 -13.01 28.88
C TRP A 211 21.09 -11.57 28.95
N GLU A 212 20.82 -10.87 30.05
CA GLU A 212 21.16 -9.43 30.16
C GLU A 212 22.67 -9.22 30.13
N ALA A 213 23.44 -10.15 30.71
CA ALA A 213 24.90 -10.09 30.74
C ALA A 213 25.55 -10.31 29.37
N GLN A 214 24.97 -11.18 28.53
CA GLN A 214 25.52 -11.50 27.21
C GLN A 214 24.98 -10.61 26.08
N THR A 215 23.73 -10.18 26.16
CA THR A 215 23.07 -9.44 25.07
C THR A 215 23.00 -7.94 25.32
N GLY A 216 23.18 -7.49 26.57
CA GLY A 216 22.95 -6.09 26.95
C GLY A 216 21.48 -5.66 26.88
N THR A 217 20.55 -6.58 26.61
CA THR A 217 19.12 -6.29 26.52
C THR A 217 18.36 -6.78 27.75
N PRO A 218 17.34 -6.05 28.22
CA PRO A 218 16.53 -6.48 29.36
C PRO A 218 15.85 -7.83 29.15
N LEU A 219 15.78 -8.66 30.20
CA LEU A 219 15.19 -10.00 30.15
C LEU A 219 13.75 -10.01 29.62
N ARG A 220 12.98 -8.94 29.90
CA ARG A 220 11.60 -8.79 29.39
C ARG A 220 11.49 -8.83 27.86
N HIS A 221 12.54 -8.45 27.14
CA HIS A 221 12.57 -8.46 25.68
C HIS A 221 13.08 -9.78 25.08
N ARG A 222 13.61 -10.68 25.92
CA ARG A 222 14.19 -11.96 25.48
C ARG A 222 13.22 -12.76 24.62
N LYS A 223 11.98 -12.90 25.10
CA LYS A 223 10.96 -13.69 24.41
C LYS A 223 10.69 -13.13 23.01
N ASP A 224 10.43 -11.83 22.91
CA ASP A 224 10.11 -11.17 21.64
C ASP A 224 11.26 -11.25 20.64
N ILE A 225 12.50 -11.04 21.10
CA ILE A 225 13.71 -11.13 20.26
C ILE A 225 13.91 -12.56 19.75
N VAL A 226 13.83 -13.55 20.64
CA VAL A 226 14.03 -14.96 20.28
C VAL A 226 12.95 -15.45 19.32
N GLU A 227 11.68 -15.07 19.53
CA GLU A 227 10.59 -15.38 18.61
C GLU A 227 10.78 -14.73 17.24
N PHE A 228 11.21 -13.45 17.21
CA PHE A 228 11.52 -12.75 15.96
C PHE A 228 12.64 -13.42 15.17
N VAL A 229 13.74 -13.79 15.85
CA VAL A 229 14.85 -14.55 15.26
C VAL A 229 14.33 -15.89 14.72
N ALA A 230 13.53 -16.61 15.50
CA ALA A 230 13.02 -17.92 15.14
C ALA A 230 12.19 -17.90 13.84
N GLU A 231 11.21 -17.00 13.76
CA GLU A 231 10.35 -16.87 12.59
C GLU A 231 11.11 -16.35 11.36
N THR A 232 12.03 -15.41 11.55
CA THR A 232 12.79 -14.83 10.44
C THR A 232 13.73 -15.86 9.81
N VAL A 233 14.47 -16.61 10.63
CA VAL A 233 15.34 -17.69 10.12
C VAL A 233 14.51 -18.82 9.51
N ARG A 234 13.36 -19.18 10.09
CA ARG A 234 12.43 -20.14 9.45
C ARG A 234 12.04 -19.67 8.05
N ARG A 235 11.64 -18.41 7.91
CA ARG A 235 11.19 -17.86 6.63
C ARG A 235 12.31 -17.80 5.59
N GLU A 236 13.53 -17.49 5.99
CA GLU A 236 14.63 -17.17 5.07
C GLU A 236 15.55 -18.36 4.77
N GLN A 237 15.90 -19.16 5.78
CA GLN A 237 16.89 -20.24 5.66
C GLN A 237 16.28 -21.64 5.86
N ALA A 238 15.15 -21.75 6.55
CA ALA A 238 14.55 -23.02 6.97
C ALA A 238 13.05 -23.15 6.63
N SER A 239 12.66 -22.76 5.41
CA SER A 239 11.24 -22.58 5.04
C SER A 239 10.37 -23.84 5.15
N ASN A 240 10.98 -25.02 5.00
CA ASN A 240 10.34 -26.33 5.14
C ASN A 240 10.47 -26.94 6.55
N CYS A 241 10.97 -26.17 7.53
CA CYS A 241 11.13 -26.63 8.90
C CYS A 241 10.06 -26.04 9.82
N ARG A 242 9.73 -26.81 10.86
CA ARG A 242 9.15 -26.28 12.10
C ARG A 242 10.26 -25.94 13.08
N PHE A 243 10.05 -25.00 13.99
CA PHE A 243 11.02 -24.70 15.05
C PHE A 243 10.43 -24.91 16.44
N GLU A 244 11.31 -25.20 17.39
CA GLU A 244 11.03 -25.27 18.81
C GLU A 244 12.01 -24.37 19.55
N ILE A 245 11.50 -23.48 20.40
CA ILE A 245 12.30 -22.58 21.24
C ILE A 245 12.47 -23.25 22.60
N GLY A 246 13.70 -23.68 22.89
CA GLY A 246 14.11 -24.26 24.16
C GLY A 246 14.66 -23.21 25.13
N HIS A 247 15.26 -23.70 26.23
CA HIS A 247 15.83 -22.84 27.25
C HIS A 247 17.09 -22.10 26.75
N ASN A 248 17.93 -22.78 25.98
CA ASN A 248 19.23 -22.30 25.51
C ASN A 248 19.42 -22.46 23.99
N SER A 249 18.40 -22.88 23.25
CA SER A 249 18.51 -23.01 21.80
C SER A 249 17.17 -22.81 21.08
N ILE A 250 17.24 -22.43 19.80
CA ILE A 250 16.14 -22.51 18.84
C ILE A 250 16.48 -23.66 17.89
N THR A 251 15.66 -24.70 17.84
CA THR A 251 15.95 -25.90 17.03
C THR A 251 14.96 -26.05 15.89
N TYR A 252 15.45 -26.28 14.67
CA TYR A 252 14.64 -26.41 13.46
C TYR A 252 14.61 -27.86 12.98
N TYR A 253 13.42 -28.40 12.82
CA TYR A 253 13.17 -29.78 12.38
C TYR A 253 12.51 -29.81 11.01
N TYR A 254 12.92 -30.75 10.17
CA TYR A 254 12.23 -31.00 8.91
C TYR A 254 10.76 -31.38 9.16
N THR A 255 9.87 -30.88 8.32
CA THR A 255 8.43 -31.19 8.34
C THR A 255 8.12 -32.41 7.50
#